data_AF-A0A6G8NPV9-F1
#
_entry.id   AF-A0A6G8NPV9-F1
#
_cell.length_a   1.000
_cell.length_b   1.000
_cell.length_c   1.000
_cell.angle_alpha   90.00
_cell.angle_beta   90.00
_cell.angle_gamma   90.00
#
_symmetry.space_group_name_H-M   'P 1'
#
loop_
_entity.id
_entity.type
_entity.pdbx_description
1 polymer ?
#
loop_
_entity_poly.entity_id
_entity_poly.type
_entity_poly.pdbx_seq_one_letter_code
_entity_poly.pdbx_strand_id
1 'polypeptide(L)'
;MNSCTFSPSLGELSTNWLRLFTDTCEMLSATTRVVKVRTTRMAMAGPLPTERDRVEFSLMSREKSEAASESIQAMGSGFVSLGMTLARDTSKHIWATSEAASALASSRSAAQWIECQAALLKIAATSPADPLQLASSTARVVRESLAPIHERATANAKRLDGL
;
A
#
# COMPACT_ATOMS: atom_id res chain seq x y z
N MET A 1 17.22 32.19 -7.94
CA MET A 1 17.07 30.80 -8.42
C MET A 1 16.32 30.04 -7.34
N ASN A 2 15.00 29.93 -7.48
CA ASN A 2 14.16 29.25 -6.51
C ASN A 2 14.15 27.77 -6.88
N SER A 3 14.86 26.95 -6.10
CA SER A 3 14.75 25.50 -6.20
C SER A 3 13.28 25.14 -5.91
N CYS A 4 12.58 24.63 -6.92
CA CYS A 4 11.30 23.95 -6.73
C CYS A 4 11.54 22.78 -5.78
N THR A 5 11.31 22.97 -4.49
CA THR A 5 11.20 21.87 -3.55
C THR A 5 9.98 21.07 -3.95
N PHE A 6 10.22 19.86 -4.46
CA PHE A 6 9.17 18.89 -4.76
C PHE A 6 8.31 18.71 -3.50
N SER A 7 6.98 18.81 -3.61
CA SER A 7 6.12 18.59 -2.44
C SER A 7 6.39 17.19 -1.87
N PRO A 8 6.60 17.04 -0.55
CA PRO A 8 6.93 15.75 0.05
C PRO A 8 5.91 14.65 -0.29
N SER A 9 4.62 14.99 -0.40
CA SER A 9 3.56 14.05 -0.80
C SER A 9 3.70 13.53 -2.23
N LEU A 10 4.19 14.36 -3.17
CA LEU A 10 4.47 13.92 -4.54
C LEU A 10 5.68 12.98 -4.59
N GLY A 11 6.70 13.22 -3.76
CA GLY A 11 7.88 12.34 -3.67
C GLY A 11 7.55 10.98 -3.05
N GLU A 12 6.70 10.95 -2.02
CA GLU A 12 6.23 9.71 -1.42
C GLU A 12 5.35 8.90 -2.38
N LEU A 13 4.44 9.58 -3.08
CA LEU A 13 3.60 8.96 -4.10
C LEU A 13 4.44 8.26 -5.17
N SER A 14 5.37 8.99 -5.79
CA SER A 14 6.22 8.44 -6.86
C SER A 14 7.04 7.24 -6.37
N THR A 15 7.62 7.34 -5.18
CA THR A 15 8.41 6.26 -4.57
C THR A 15 7.57 5.01 -4.31
N ASN A 16 6.36 5.16 -3.76
CA ASN A 16 5.51 4.01 -3.44
C ASN A 16 4.97 3.31 -4.69
N TRP A 17 4.58 4.08 -5.71
CA TRP A 17 4.16 3.50 -6.99
C TRP A 17 5.30 2.84 -7.75
N LEU A 18 6.49 3.44 -7.74
CA LEU A 18 7.66 2.83 -8.38
C LEU A 18 8.03 1.50 -7.71
N ARG A 19 8.04 1.45 -6.38
CA ARG A 19 8.28 0.20 -5.64
C ARG A 19 7.24 -0.86 -5.96
N LEU A 20 5.96 -0.52 -5.92
CA LEU A 20 4.87 -1.45 -6.26
C LEU A 20 5.05 -2.02 -7.68
N PHE A 21 5.41 -1.16 -8.64
CA PHE A 21 5.69 -1.58 -10.01
C PHE A 21 6.89 -2.54 -10.07
N THR A 22 8.01 -2.18 -9.43
CA THR A 22 9.21 -3.02 -9.37
C THR A 22 8.91 -4.39 -8.77
N ASP A 23 8.25 -4.44 -7.61
CA ASP A 23 7.87 -5.70 -6.95
C ASP A 23 6.98 -6.55 -7.88
N THR A 24 6.02 -5.92 -8.56
CA THR A 24 5.16 -6.62 -9.53
C THR A 24 5.95 -7.20 -10.71
N CYS A 25 6.91 -6.46 -11.26
CA CYS A 25 7.78 -6.94 -12.33
C CYS A 25 8.67 -8.12 -11.87
N GLU A 26 9.22 -8.04 -10.66
CA GLU A 26 9.99 -9.14 -10.07
C GLU A 26 9.14 -10.40 -9.87
N MET A 27 7.93 -10.23 -9.31
CA MET A 27 6.98 -11.32 -9.12
C MET A 27 6.57 -11.95 -10.46
N LEU A 28 6.32 -11.15 -11.50
CA LEU A 28 5.97 -11.63 -12.84
C LEU A 28 7.12 -12.41 -13.47
N SER A 29 8.35 -11.92 -13.34
CA SER A 29 9.56 -12.60 -13.81
C SER A 29 9.74 -13.95 -13.10
N ALA A 30 9.62 -13.97 -11.77
CA ALA A 30 9.70 -15.18 -10.97
C ALA A 30 8.61 -16.20 -11.36
N THR A 31 7.37 -15.74 -11.50
CA THR A 31 6.24 -16.58 -11.93
C THR A 31 6.47 -17.18 -13.32
N THR A 32 6.95 -16.37 -14.26
CA THR A 32 7.28 -16.82 -15.62
C THR A 32 8.33 -17.93 -15.61
N ARG A 33 9.38 -17.76 -14.78
CA ARG A 33 10.44 -18.77 -14.59
C ARG A 33 9.90 -20.08 -14.04
N VAL A 34 9.07 -19.99 -12.99
CA VAL A 34 8.41 -21.14 -12.35
C VAL A 34 7.53 -21.91 -13.34
N VAL A 35 6.69 -21.21 -14.10
CA VAL A 35 5.83 -21.82 -15.12
C VAL A 35 6.67 -22.48 -16.21
N LYS A 36 7.69 -21.80 -16.73
CA LYS A 36 8.59 -22.34 -17.77
C LYS A 36 9.21 -23.66 -17.35
N VAL A 37 9.87 -23.71 -16.18
CA VAL A 37 10.56 -24.92 -15.69
C VAL A 37 9.58 -26.08 -15.55
N ARG A 38 8.39 -25.84 -14.97
CA ARG A 38 7.40 -26.90 -14.78
C ARG A 38 6.79 -27.39 -16.08
N THR A 39 6.44 -26.49 -16.98
CA THR A 39 5.92 -26.88 -18.30
C THR A 39 6.94 -27.71 -19.06
N THR A 40 8.23 -27.35 -18.99
CA THR A 40 9.30 -28.16 -19.58
C THR A 40 9.42 -29.53 -18.90
N ARG A 41 9.39 -29.61 -17.57
CA ARG A 41 9.44 -30.90 -16.86
C ARG A 41 8.23 -31.79 -17.18
N MET A 42 7.04 -31.23 -17.27
CA MET A 42 5.82 -31.94 -17.69
C MET A 42 5.93 -32.44 -19.14
N ALA A 43 6.48 -31.63 -20.04
CA ALA A 43 6.71 -32.05 -21.42
C ALA A 43 7.72 -33.21 -21.52
N MET A 44 8.75 -33.22 -20.66
CA MET A 44 9.77 -34.26 -20.63
C MET A 44 9.33 -35.55 -19.92
N ALA A 45 8.56 -35.44 -18.83
CA ALA A 45 8.08 -36.59 -18.04
C ALA A 45 6.80 -37.22 -18.61
N GLY A 46 6.09 -36.54 -19.51
CA GLY A 46 4.81 -36.99 -20.04
C GLY A 46 3.65 -36.81 -19.03
N PRO A 47 2.51 -37.48 -19.23
CA PRO A 47 1.29 -37.28 -18.43
C PRO A 47 1.40 -37.71 -16.96
N LEU A 48 2.51 -38.34 -16.55
CA LEU A 48 2.73 -38.86 -15.21
C LEU A 48 3.88 -38.11 -14.53
N PRO A 49 3.58 -37.13 -13.65
CA PRO A 49 4.60 -36.47 -12.84
C PRO A 49 5.34 -37.47 -11.96
N THR A 50 6.65 -37.26 -11.81
CA THR A 50 7.50 -38.07 -10.92
C THR A 50 7.05 -37.93 -9.45
N GLU A 51 7.43 -38.89 -8.59
CA GLU A 51 7.13 -38.83 -7.15
C GLU A 51 7.62 -37.51 -6.52
N ARG A 52 8.81 -37.05 -6.93
CA ARG A 52 9.40 -35.79 -6.51
C ARG A 52 8.55 -34.58 -6.92
N ASP A 53 8.06 -34.57 -8.16
CA ASP A 53 7.21 -33.47 -8.64
C ASP A 53 5.87 -33.45 -7.91
N ARG A 54 5.28 -34.62 -7.60
CA ARG A 54 4.02 -34.70 -6.82
C ARG A 54 4.17 -34.11 -5.42
N VAL A 55 5.27 -34.42 -4.73
CA VAL A 55 5.59 -33.85 -3.41
C VAL A 55 5.75 -32.33 -3.51
N GLU A 56 6.52 -31.85 -4.49
CA GLU A 56 6.71 -30.41 -4.71
C GLU A 56 5.38 -29.70 -5.05
N PHE A 57 4.52 -30.30 -5.90
CA PHE A 57 3.20 -29.75 -6.21
C PHE A 57 2.29 -29.64 -4.98
N SER A 58 2.31 -30.66 -4.11
CA SER A 58 1.54 -30.64 -2.85
C SER A 58 2.02 -29.54 -1.91
N LEU A 59 3.35 -29.43 -1.72
CA LEU A 59 3.97 -28.37 -0.91
C LEU A 59 3.56 -26.98 -1.41
N MET A 60 3.69 -26.77 -2.71
CA MET A 60 3.39 -25.49 -3.33
C MET A 60 1.93 -25.08 -3.31
N SER A 61 1.03 -26.05 -3.40
CA SER A 61 -0.40 -25.77 -3.29
C SER A 61 -0.70 -25.13 -1.93
N ARG A 62 -0.09 -25.68 -0.86
CA ARG A 62 -0.17 -25.12 0.50
C ARG A 62 0.45 -23.74 0.58
N GLU A 63 1.68 -23.58 0.06
CA GLU A 63 2.35 -22.28 0.03
C GLU A 63 1.48 -21.21 -0.66
N LYS A 64 0.87 -21.52 -1.81
CA LYS A 64 -0.01 -20.59 -2.53
C LYS A 64 -1.27 -20.24 -1.73
N SER A 65 -1.91 -21.22 -1.09
CA SER A 65 -3.10 -20.97 -0.28
C SER A 65 -2.80 -20.12 0.95
N GLU A 66 -1.66 -20.37 1.60
CA GLU A 66 -1.20 -19.57 2.74
C GLU A 66 -0.88 -18.15 2.31
N ALA A 67 -0.13 -17.97 1.21
CA ALA A 67 0.16 -16.65 0.64
C ALA A 67 -1.11 -15.85 0.35
N ALA A 68 -2.13 -16.50 -0.22
CA ALA A 68 -3.39 -15.87 -0.56
C ALA A 68 -4.15 -15.45 0.72
N SER A 69 -4.18 -16.32 1.73
CA SER A 69 -4.80 -16.00 3.02
C SER A 69 -4.09 -14.83 3.71
N GLU A 70 -2.76 -14.86 3.78
CA GLU A 70 -1.93 -13.78 4.34
C GLU A 70 -2.13 -12.47 3.56
N SER A 71 -2.20 -12.54 2.22
CA SER A 71 -2.45 -11.40 1.34
C SER A 71 -3.81 -10.74 1.60
N ILE A 72 -4.88 -11.54 1.72
CA ILE A 72 -6.23 -11.04 2.04
C ILE A 72 -6.24 -10.39 3.43
N GLN A 73 -5.59 -11.01 4.41
CA GLN A 73 -5.49 -10.47 5.76
C GLN A 73 -4.73 -9.13 5.77
N ALA A 74 -3.57 -9.07 5.09
CA ALA A 74 -2.76 -7.87 4.96
C ALA A 74 -3.54 -6.72 4.31
N MET A 75 -4.26 -7.02 3.22
CA MET A 75 -5.15 -6.06 2.55
C MET A 75 -6.22 -5.53 3.52
N GLY A 76 -6.90 -6.43 4.24
CA GLY A 76 -7.92 -6.06 5.22
C GLY A 76 -7.38 -5.15 6.32
N SER A 77 -6.25 -5.51 6.93
CA SER A 77 -5.61 -4.67 7.97
C SER A 77 -5.11 -3.34 7.42
N GLY A 78 -4.65 -3.32 6.17
CA GLY A 78 -4.17 -2.11 5.49
C GLY A 78 -5.30 -1.11 5.27
N PHE A 79 -6.46 -1.56 4.77
CA PHE A 79 -7.62 -0.69 4.61
C PHE A 79 -8.21 -0.20 5.94
N VAL A 80 -8.25 -1.04 6.97
CA VAL A 80 -8.66 -0.62 8.31
C VAL A 80 -7.72 0.48 8.84
N SER A 81 -6.41 0.31 8.70
CA SER A 81 -5.41 1.29 9.13
C SER A 81 -5.50 2.61 8.35
N LEU A 82 -5.77 2.54 7.05
CA LEU A 82 -6.02 3.71 6.21
C LEU A 82 -7.27 4.46 6.68
N GLY A 83 -8.37 3.75 6.94
CA GLY A 83 -9.60 4.33 7.48
C GLY A 83 -9.40 5.00 8.83
N MET A 84 -8.66 4.37 9.76
CA MET A 84 -8.32 4.96 11.06
C MET A 84 -7.48 6.23 10.93
N THR A 85 -6.57 6.28 9.94
CA THR A 85 -5.74 7.47 9.69
C THR A 85 -6.60 8.63 9.21
N LEU A 86 -7.47 8.39 8.21
CA LEU A 86 -8.43 9.38 7.73
C LEU A 86 -9.35 9.87 8.85
N ALA A 87 -9.93 8.95 9.63
CA ALA A 87 -10.81 9.30 10.74
C ALA A 87 -10.10 10.17 11.78
N ARG A 88 -8.83 9.87 12.10
CA ARG A 88 -8.01 10.66 13.03
C ARG A 88 -7.77 12.07 12.48
N ASP A 89 -7.41 12.19 11.21
CA ASP A 89 -7.07 13.49 10.61
C ASP A 89 -8.31 14.37 10.43
N THR A 90 -9.44 13.78 10.03
CA THR A 90 -10.75 14.46 10.03
C THR A 90 -11.15 14.87 11.45
N SER A 91 -10.97 14.01 12.45
CA SER A 91 -11.31 14.36 13.84
C SER A 91 -10.49 15.55 14.33
N LYS A 92 -9.18 15.58 14.06
CA LYS A 92 -8.32 16.73 14.41
C LYS A 92 -8.80 18.02 13.73
N HIS A 93 -9.20 17.95 12.47
CA HIS A 93 -9.72 19.10 11.72
C HIS A 93 -11.04 19.60 12.31
N ILE A 94 -11.96 18.70 12.67
CA ILE A 94 -13.21 19.03 13.36
C ILE A 94 -12.90 19.73 14.69
N TRP A 95 -12.00 19.17 15.50
CA TRP A 95 -11.61 19.77 16.78
C TRP A 95 -11.01 21.17 16.61
N ALA A 96 -10.07 21.35 15.67
CA ALA A 96 -9.48 22.65 15.39
C ALA A 96 -10.52 23.67 14.90
N THR A 97 -11.48 23.23 14.09
CA THR A 97 -12.59 24.08 13.62
C THR A 97 -13.47 24.51 14.79
N SER A 98 -13.81 23.59 15.70
CA SER A 98 -14.59 23.89 16.90
C SER A 98 -13.88 24.88 17.84
N GLU A 99 -12.57 24.71 18.02
CA GLU A 99 -11.75 25.63 18.81
C GLU A 99 -11.75 27.04 18.20
N ALA A 100 -11.48 27.16 16.90
CA ALA A 100 -11.47 28.44 16.20
C ALA A 100 -12.84 29.13 16.20
N ALA A 101 -13.92 28.36 16.04
CA ALA A 101 -15.29 28.89 16.10
C ALA A 101 -15.64 29.39 17.51
N SER A 102 -15.22 28.67 18.55
CA SER A 102 -15.43 29.08 19.94
C SER A 102 -14.62 30.34 20.28
N ALA A 103 -13.37 30.41 19.82
CA ALA A 103 -12.53 31.61 19.97
C ALA A 103 -13.18 32.83 19.31
N LEU A 104 -13.71 32.68 18.09
CA LEU A 104 -14.44 33.73 17.39
C LEU A 104 -15.69 34.18 18.16
N ALA A 105 -16.51 33.25 18.65
CA ALA A 105 -17.72 33.55 19.43
C ALA A 105 -17.41 34.23 20.77
N SER A 106 -16.27 33.92 21.38
CA SER A 106 -15.83 34.51 22.65
C SER A 106 -15.02 35.81 22.52
N SER A 107 -14.84 36.31 21.29
CA SER A 107 -14.03 37.50 21.01
C SER A 107 -14.61 38.75 21.70
N ARG A 108 -13.74 39.55 22.34
CA ARG A 108 -14.14 40.73 23.13
C ARG A 108 -13.76 42.06 22.48
N SER A 109 -13.03 42.02 21.37
CA SER A 109 -12.62 43.21 20.62
C SER A 109 -12.70 42.97 19.10
N ALA A 110 -12.80 44.05 18.34
CA ALA A 110 -12.78 43.99 16.87
C ALA A 110 -11.48 43.37 16.34
N ALA A 111 -10.33 43.67 16.96
CA ALA A 111 -9.04 43.08 16.58
C ALA A 111 -9.04 41.54 16.78
N GLN A 112 -9.51 41.07 17.94
CA GLN A 112 -9.63 39.63 18.22
C GLN A 112 -10.58 38.92 17.25
N TRP A 113 -11.71 39.55 16.94
CA TRP A 113 -12.67 38.99 15.99
C TRP A 113 -12.06 38.80 14.60
N ILE A 114 -11.31 39.79 14.10
CA ILE A 114 -10.62 39.70 12.80
C ILE A 114 -9.57 38.56 12.80
N GLU A 115 -8.78 38.44 13.86
CA GLU A 115 -7.77 37.38 14.01
C GLU A 115 -8.40 35.99 14.05
N CYS A 116 -9.42 35.78 14.88
CA CYS A 116 -10.12 34.51 14.98
C CYS A 116 -10.85 34.15 13.69
N GLN A 117 -11.44 35.14 12.99
CA GLN A 117 -12.07 34.90 11.69
C GLN A 117 -11.05 34.47 10.64
N ALA A 118 -9.87 35.11 10.60
CA ALA A 118 -8.80 34.73 9.69
C ALA A 118 -8.29 33.30 9.98
N ALA A 119 -8.17 32.91 11.26
CA ALA A 119 -7.81 31.56 11.65
C ALA A 119 -8.84 30.51 11.20
N LEU A 120 -10.14 30.81 11.37
CA LEU A 120 -11.22 29.93 10.94
C LEU A 120 -11.27 29.77 9.42
N LEU A 121 -11.12 30.87 8.66
CA LEU A 121 -11.03 30.82 7.20
C LEU A 121 -9.83 30.00 6.72
N LYS A 122 -8.69 30.10 7.41
CA LYS A 122 -7.50 29.29 7.11
C LYS A 122 -7.78 27.80 7.29
N ILE A 123 -8.41 27.41 8.40
CA ILE A 123 -8.79 26.00 8.65
C ILE A 123 -9.80 25.52 7.59
N ALA A 124 -10.80 26.34 7.26
CA ALA A 124 -11.79 26.03 6.22
C ALA A 124 -11.17 25.89 4.82
N ALA A 125 -10.12 26.64 4.52
CA ALA A 125 -9.38 26.54 3.26
C ALA A 125 -8.47 25.30 3.18
N THR A 126 -8.29 24.57 4.30
CA THR A 126 -7.42 23.39 4.35
C THR A 126 -8.26 22.11 4.28
N SER A 127 -7.98 21.23 3.32
CA SER A 127 -8.61 19.90 3.25
C SER A 127 -7.95 18.95 4.26
N PRO A 128 -8.70 18.22 5.11
CA PRO A 128 -8.14 17.20 5.98
C PRO A 128 -7.65 15.95 5.23
N ALA A 129 -8.09 15.76 3.98
CA ALA A 129 -7.66 14.66 3.13
C ALA A 129 -6.80 15.20 1.98
N ASP A 130 -5.51 14.88 2.00
CA ASP A 130 -4.60 15.09 0.85
C ASP A 130 -4.77 13.93 -0.15
N PRO A 131 -5.27 14.18 -1.37
CA PRO A 131 -5.48 13.15 -2.38
C PRO A 131 -4.19 12.39 -2.77
N LEU A 132 -3.04 13.07 -2.74
CA LEU A 132 -1.75 12.46 -3.09
C LEU A 132 -1.27 11.52 -1.98
N GLN A 133 -1.46 11.90 -0.72
CA GLN A 133 -1.20 11.02 0.43
C GLN A 133 -2.12 9.81 0.44
N LEU A 134 -3.39 10.00 0.06
CA LEU A 134 -4.34 8.90 -0.05
C LEU A 134 -3.91 7.91 -1.14
N ALA A 135 -3.56 8.40 -2.34
CA ALA A 135 -3.08 7.55 -3.42
C ALA A 135 -1.77 6.82 -3.05
N SER A 136 -0.85 7.51 -2.37
CA SER A 136 0.40 6.94 -1.86
C SER A 136 0.14 5.83 -0.83
N SER A 137 -0.79 6.06 0.10
CA SER A 137 -1.19 5.09 1.12
C SER A 137 -1.85 3.86 0.52
N THR A 138 -2.70 4.03 -0.51
CA THR A 138 -3.30 2.92 -1.25
C THR A 138 -2.25 2.07 -1.96
N ALA A 139 -1.27 2.69 -2.63
CA ALA A 139 -0.17 1.96 -3.26
C ALA A 139 0.62 1.12 -2.23
N ARG A 140 0.82 1.65 -1.02
CA ARG A 140 1.42 0.90 0.09
C ARG A 140 0.57 -0.29 0.52
N VAL A 141 -0.73 -0.11 0.72
CA VAL A 141 -1.66 -1.21 1.09
C VAL A 141 -1.61 -2.32 0.05
N VAL A 142 -1.65 -1.97 -1.25
CA VAL A 142 -1.55 -2.95 -2.33
C VAL A 142 -0.20 -3.68 -2.29
N ARG A 143 0.90 -2.96 -2.11
CA ARG A 143 2.23 -3.58 -2.02
C ARG A 143 2.33 -4.55 -0.85
N GLU A 144 1.90 -4.14 0.34
CA GLU A 144 1.87 -5.00 1.54
C GLU A 144 0.95 -6.21 1.35
N SER A 145 -0.18 -6.05 0.66
CA SER A 145 -1.05 -7.18 0.31
C SER A 145 -0.41 -8.16 -0.65
N LEU A 146 0.43 -7.71 -1.58
CA LEU A 146 1.10 -8.58 -2.55
C LEU A 146 2.37 -9.22 -2.01
N ALA A 147 2.93 -8.71 -0.91
CA ALA A 147 4.20 -9.19 -0.37
C ALA A 147 4.24 -10.71 -0.11
N PRO A 148 3.23 -11.35 0.52
CA PRO A 148 3.24 -12.81 0.73
C PRO A 148 3.30 -13.62 -0.57
N ILE A 149 2.65 -13.13 -1.63
CA ILE A 149 2.62 -13.77 -2.95
C ILE A 149 3.96 -13.56 -3.66
N HIS A 150 4.51 -12.34 -3.64
CA HIS A 150 5.83 -12.03 -4.19
C HIS A 150 6.93 -12.87 -3.54
N GLU A 151 6.95 -12.96 -2.21
CA GLU A 151 7.94 -13.73 -1.46
C GLU A 151 7.90 -15.21 -1.84
N ARG A 152 6.72 -15.82 -1.90
CA ARG A 152 6.60 -17.24 -2.27
C ARG A 152 6.87 -17.48 -3.75
N ALA A 153 6.49 -16.56 -4.65
CA ALA A 153 6.83 -16.68 -6.07
C ALA A 153 8.35 -16.62 -6.29
N THR A 154 9.04 -15.68 -5.63
CA THR A 154 10.50 -15.52 -5.75
C THR A 154 11.27 -16.65 -5.05
N ALA A 155 10.81 -17.11 -3.88
CA ALA A 155 11.37 -18.27 -3.19
C ALA A 155 11.23 -19.55 -4.04
N ASN A 156 10.07 -19.74 -4.69
CA ASN A 156 9.84 -20.87 -5.57
C ASN A 156 10.76 -20.84 -6.81
N ALA A 157 10.91 -19.67 -7.43
CA ALA A 157 11.84 -19.49 -8.54
C ALA A 157 13.27 -19.86 -8.14
N LYS A 158 13.77 -19.32 -7.02
CA LYS A 158 15.11 -19.64 -6.48
C LYS A 158 15.29 -21.14 -6.21
N ARG A 159 14.28 -21.79 -5.63
CA ARG A 159 14.33 -23.23 -5.35
C ARG A 159 14.38 -24.07 -6.63
N LEU A 160 13.67 -23.66 -7.69
CA LEU A 160 13.72 -24.35 -8.97
C LEU A 160 15.04 -24.13 -9.73
N ASP A 161 15.77 -23.05 -9.44
CA ASP A 161 17.04 -22.73 -10.08
C ASP A 161 18.24 -23.48 -9.51
N GLY A 162 18.14 -23.89 -8.24
CA GLY A 162 19.10 -24.76 -7.59
C GLY A 162 18.89 -26.26 -7.83
N LEU A 163 17.92 -26.62 -8.67
CA LEU A 163 17.55 -28.00 -9.04
C LEU A 163 17.89 -28.31 -10.49
#